data_AF-A0A6N6SFS3-F1
#
_entry.id   AF-A0A6N6SFS3-F1
#
_cell.length_a   1.000
_cell.length_b   1.000
_cell.length_c   1.000
_cell.angle_alpha   90.00
_cell.angle_beta   90.00
_cell.angle_gamma   90.00
#
_symmetry.space_group_name_H-M   'P 1'
#
loop_
_entity.id
_entity.type
_entity.pdbx_description
1 polymer ?
#
loop_
_entity_poly.entity_id
_entity_poly.type
_entity_poly.pdbx_seq_one_letter_code
_entity_poly.pdbx_strand_id
1 'polypeptide(L)'
;MLTPEMMLAGYARGIFPMAESRDEAHLHWVDPRRRGILPLDRFHISRSLSRSIRRKNYTIRTDSAFSDVVRSCASRPETWINAPLLSVYDRLHATGHAHALEVWQDGGLTGGVFGVTLGAAFFGESMFSTRTDASKIALAYLVDRLRQAGFTLFDAQFLTPHLASLGAIEIPRAAYHALLAAALAREADFTLPEVPDPHSLLQRMTQTS
;
A
#
# COMPACT_ATOMS: atom_id res chain seq x y z
N MET A 1 17.94 2.01 17.50
CA MET A 1 17.48 2.85 16.36
C MET A 1 17.06 1.91 15.25
N LEU A 2 15.87 2.07 14.66
CA LEU A 2 15.42 1.21 13.57
C LEU A 2 16.19 1.54 12.28
N THR A 3 16.64 0.53 11.53
CA THR A 3 17.30 0.72 10.23
C THR A 3 16.47 0.11 9.10
N PRO A 4 16.69 0.53 7.83
CA PRO A 4 16.05 -0.08 6.66
C PRO A 4 16.22 -1.61 6.61
N GLU A 5 17.40 -2.12 6.93
CA GLU A 5 17.73 -3.54 6.90
C GLU A 5 16.95 -4.31 7.97
N MET A 6 16.78 -3.72 9.17
CA MET A 6 15.94 -4.29 10.21
C MET A 6 14.47 -4.34 9.78
N MET A 7 13.99 -3.29 9.09
CA MET A 7 12.62 -3.23 8.58
C MET A 7 12.36 -4.32 7.53
N LEU A 8 13.23 -4.45 6.53
CA LEU A 8 13.17 -5.51 5.51
C LEU A 8 13.26 -6.91 6.12
N ALA A 9 14.17 -7.11 7.07
CA ALA A 9 14.29 -8.39 7.77
C ALA A 9 13.04 -8.74 8.59
N GLY A 10 12.34 -7.73 9.12
CA GLY A 10 11.03 -7.89 9.75
C GLY A 10 9.98 -8.36 8.74
N TYR A 11 9.81 -7.63 7.64
CA TYR A 11 8.85 -7.99 6.59
C TYR A 11 9.10 -9.38 6.01
N ALA A 12 10.37 -9.76 5.80
CA ALA A 12 10.76 -11.10 5.35
C ALA A 12 10.32 -12.21 6.31
N ARG A 13 10.22 -11.90 7.62
CA ARG A 13 9.72 -12.82 8.65
C ARG A 13 8.22 -12.69 8.89
N GLY A 14 7.53 -11.83 8.15
CA GLY A 14 6.09 -11.59 8.31
C GLY A 14 5.74 -10.73 9.51
N ILE A 15 6.69 -9.98 10.07
CA ILE A 15 6.45 -9.05 11.18
C ILE A 15 6.63 -7.61 10.72
N PHE A 16 5.94 -6.68 11.35
CA PHE A 16 6.02 -5.25 11.01
C PHE A 16 6.11 -4.42 12.29
N PRO A 17 6.78 -3.25 12.25
CA PRO A 17 6.90 -2.39 13.40
C PRO A 17 5.62 -1.58 13.62
N MET A 18 5.24 -1.40 14.88
CA MET A 18 4.22 -0.43 15.29
C MET A 18 4.71 0.36 16.51
N ALA A 19 4.38 1.65 16.56
CA ALA A 19 4.46 2.47 17.78
C ALA A 19 3.05 2.60 18.38
N GLU A 20 2.92 2.73 19.71
CA GLU A 20 1.60 3.02 20.31
C GLU A 20 1.17 4.47 20.01
N SER A 21 2.12 5.39 19.84
CA SER A 21 1.85 6.78 19.44
C SER A 21 3.04 7.43 18.72
N ARG A 22 2.80 8.58 18.10
CA ARG A 22 3.82 9.41 17.43
C ARG A 22 4.97 9.83 18.36
N ASP A 23 4.68 10.02 19.64
CA ASP A 23 5.63 10.56 20.62
C ASP A 23 6.46 9.45 21.30
N GLU A 24 6.14 8.18 21.02
CA GLU A 24 6.85 7.04 21.56
C GLU A 24 8.04 6.65 20.67
N ALA A 25 9.21 6.51 21.31
CA ALA A 25 10.45 6.13 20.63
C ALA A 25 10.59 4.60 20.46
N HIS A 26 9.81 3.82 21.21
CA HIS A 26 9.85 2.36 21.19
C HIS A 26 8.90 1.82 20.12
N LEU A 27 9.42 0.87 19.33
CA LEU A 27 8.65 0.13 18.35
C LEU A 27 8.50 -1.31 18.82
N HIS A 28 7.30 -1.84 18.66
CA HIS A 28 6.98 -3.22 18.92
C HIS A 28 6.80 -3.94 17.59
N TRP A 29 7.36 -5.15 17.49
CA TRP A 29 7.18 -6.01 16.33
C TRP A 29 5.92 -6.83 16.48
N VAL A 30 5.04 -6.77 15.49
CA VAL A 30 3.72 -7.39 15.54
C VAL A 30 3.63 -8.56 14.57
N ASP A 31 3.12 -9.68 15.07
CA ASP A 31 2.78 -10.89 14.32
C ASP A 31 1.35 -11.34 14.68
N PRO A 32 0.31 -10.79 14.03
CA PRO A 32 -1.05 -11.03 14.44
C PRO A 32 -1.51 -12.43 14.04
N ARG A 33 -2.30 -13.09 14.91
CA ARG A 33 -2.88 -14.43 14.62
C ARG A 33 -3.76 -14.46 13.37
N ARG A 34 -4.36 -13.31 13.06
CA ARG A 34 -5.16 -13.03 11.86
C ARG A 34 -4.47 -11.90 11.11
N ARG A 35 -4.11 -12.12 9.86
CA ARG A 35 -3.43 -11.13 9.01
C ARG A 35 -4.39 -10.62 7.95
N GLY A 36 -4.51 -9.31 7.85
CA GLY A 36 -5.24 -8.63 6.78
C GLY A 36 -4.44 -8.67 5.47
N ILE A 37 -5.07 -9.13 4.40
CA ILE A 37 -4.51 -9.05 3.05
C ILE A 37 -5.55 -8.46 2.09
N LEU A 38 -5.09 -7.86 1.00
CA LEU A 38 -5.93 -7.45 -0.11
C LEU A 38 -5.64 -8.37 -1.31
N PRO A 39 -6.45 -9.43 -1.54
CA PRO A 39 -6.24 -10.30 -2.70
C PRO A 39 -6.29 -9.49 -3.99
N LEU A 40 -5.25 -9.59 -4.81
CA LEU A 40 -5.10 -8.79 -6.02
C LEU A 40 -6.18 -9.11 -7.09
N ASP A 41 -6.77 -10.29 -7.01
CA ASP A 41 -7.85 -10.77 -7.86
C ASP A 41 -9.26 -10.40 -7.35
N ARG A 42 -9.40 -9.90 -6.11
CA ARG A 42 -10.71 -9.64 -5.48
C ARG A 42 -10.94 -8.18 -5.09
N PHE A 43 -10.25 -7.23 -5.72
CA PHE A 43 -10.47 -5.82 -5.42
C PHE A 43 -11.87 -5.36 -5.86
N HIS A 44 -12.67 -4.94 -4.90
CA HIS A 44 -14.05 -4.55 -5.14
C HIS A 44 -14.15 -3.07 -5.54
N ILE A 45 -14.52 -2.81 -6.80
CA ILE A 45 -14.87 -1.48 -7.28
C ILE A 45 -16.38 -1.30 -7.25
N SER A 46 -16.86 -0.53 -6.27
CA SER A 46 -18.27 -0.17 -6.20
C SER A 46 -18.73 0.68 -7.40
N ARG A 47 -20.04 0.72 -7.65
CA ARG A 47 -20.61 1.55 -8.72
C ARG A 47 -20.32 3.05 -8.55
N SER A 48 -20.20 3.55 -7.32
CA SER A 48 -19.81 4.95 -7.07
C SER A 48 -18.33 5.16 -7.37
N LEU A 49 -17.45 4.26 -6.92
CA LEU A 49 -16.02 4.35 -7.19
C LEU A 49 -15.72 4.26 -8.70
N SER A 50 -16.39 3.36 -9.42
CA SER A 50 -16.27 3.28 -10.89
C SER A 50 -16.64 4.60 -11.57
N ARG A 51 -17.69 5.28 -11.09
CA ARG A 51 -18.06 6.61 -11.58
C ARG A 51 -17.00 7.66 -11.26
N SER A 52 -16.44 7.65 -10.06
CA SER A 52 -15.34 8.55 -9.66
C SER A 52 -14.11 8.34 -10.53
N ILE A 53 -13.71 7.08 -10.79
CA ILE A 53 -12.59 6.72 -11.67
C ILE A 53 -12.80 7.25 -13.10
N ARG A 54 -14.01 7.11 -13.66
CA ARG A 54 -14.35 7.55 -15.03
C ARG A 54 -14.35 9.06 -15.23
N ARG A 55 -14.46 9.88 -14.18
CA ARG A 55 -14.48 11.34 -14.30
C ARG A 55 -13.15 11.92 -14.81
N LYS A 56 -12.05 11.17 -14.69
CA LYS A 56 -10.70 11.54 -15.16
C LYS A 56 -10.24 12.93 -14.70
N ASN A 57 -10.69 13.40 -13.54
CA ASN A 57 -10.35 14.70 -12.97
C ASN A 57 -9.15 14.63 -12.00
N TYR A 58 -8.28 13.65 -12.21
CA TYR A 58 -7.09 13.40 -11.41
C TYR A 58 -5.95 12.87 -12.31
N THR A 59 -4.72 12.96 -11.82
CA THR A 59 -3.53 12.35 -12.42
C THR A 59 -2.95 11.37 -11.43
N ILE A 60 -2.62 10.16 -11.90
CA ILE A 60 -1.90 9.17 -11.09
C ILE A 60 -0.41 9.31 -11.38
N ARG A 61 0.39 9.34 -10.32
CA ARG A 61 1.85 9.30 -10.39
C ARG A 61 2.38 8.25 -9.42
N THR A 62 3.63 7.88 -9.61
CA THR A 62 4.34 6.99 -8.70
C THR A 62 5.70 7.58 -8.40
N ASP A 63 6.13 7.48 -7.14
CA ASP A 63 7.48 7.82 -6.70
C ASP A 63 7.94 9.25 -7.07
N SER A 64 6.99 10.17 -7.30
CA SER A 64 7.28 11.57 -7.64
C SER A 64 7.21 12.48 -6.42
N ALA A 65 6.54 12.04 -5.36
CA ALA A 65 6.38 12.75 -4.09
C ALA A 65 6.27 11.78 -2.90
N PHE A 66 7.13 10.75 -2.85
CA PHE A 66 7.09 9.71 -1.81
C PHE A 66 7.06 10.28 -0.38
N SER A 67 8.02 11.16 -0.04
CA SER A 67 8.10 11.75 1.31
C SER A 67 6.85 12.56 1.66
N ASP A 68 6.21 13.22 0.69
CA ASP A 68 4.97 13.98 0.91
C ASP A 68 3.77 13.06 1.14
N VAL A 69 3.72 11.89 0.48
CA VAL A 69 2.72 10.85 0.77
C VAL A 69 2.89 10.33 2.21
N VAL A 70 4.12 10.03 2.64
CA VAL A 70 4.39 9.56 4.01
C VAL A 70 4.02 10.62 5.04
N ARG A 71 4.40 11.90 4.81
CA ARG A 71 4.03 13.03 5.68
C ARG A 71 2.52 13.23 5.76
N SER A 72 1.82 13.11 4.63
CA SER A 72 0.36 13.24 4.58
C SER A 72 -0.34 12.07 5.29
N CYS A 73 0.24 10.87 5.25
CA CYS A 73 -0.22 9.75 6.09
C CYS A 73 0.00 10.01 7.59
N ALA A 74 1.05 10.74 7.94
CA ALA A 74 1.38 11.08 9.33
C ALA A 74 0.61 12.29 9.87
N SER A 75 -0.04 13.11 9.03
CA SER A 75 -0.70 14.34 9.46
C SER A 75 -2.09 14.16 10.11
N ARG A 76 -2.48 12.91 10.44
CA ARG A 76 -3.74 12.61 11.14
C ARG A 76 -3.56 12.73 12.67
N PRO A 77 -4.65 13.02 13.42
CA PRO A 77 -4.57 13.19 14.88
C PRO A 77 -3.93 12.00 15.60
N GLU A 78 -4.25 10.78 15.16
CA GLU A 78 -3.68 9.53 15.67
C GLU A 78 -2.80 8.90 14.60
N THR A 79 -1.48 8.98 14.79
CA THR A 79 -0.49 8.36 13.90
C THR A 79 0.57 7.64 14.71
N TRP A 80 1.06 6.55 14.14
CA TRP A 80 2.24 5.82 14.61
C TRP A 80 3.51 6.20 13.84
N ILE A 81 3.37 6.95 12.74
CA ILE A 81 4.50 7.41 11.91
C ILE A 81 5.16 8.59 12.61
N ASN A 82 6.32 8.34 13.22
CA ASN A 82 7.16 9.35 13.86
C ASN A 82 8.36 9.74 12.97
N ALA A 83 9.12 10.76 13.37
CA ALA A 83 10.26 11.26 12.59
C ALA A 83 11.33 10.17 12.29
N PRO A 84 11.69 9.27 13.23
CA PRO A 84 12.56 8.12 12.94
C PRO A 84 12.02 7.20 11.84
N LEU A 85 10.74 6.82 11.88
CA LEU A 85 10.14 5.96 10.86
C LEU A 85 10.13 6.61 9.49
N LEU A 86 9.84 7.92 9.43
CA LEU A 86 9.87 8.69 8.18
C LEU A 86 11.25 8.62 7.53
N SER A 87 12.33 8.79 8.29
CA SER A 87 13.70 8.66 7.78
C SER A 87 14.02 7.24 7.27
N VAL A 88 13.48 6.21 7.93
CA VAL A 88 13.65 4.82 7.47
C VAL A 88 12.92 4.59 6.15
N TYR A 89 11.68 5.07 6.00
CA TYR A 89 10.94 4.95 4.74
C TYR A 89 11.59 5.74 3.60
N ASP A 90 12.09 6.96 3.85
CA ASP A 90 12.82 7.73 2.85
C ASP A 90 14.07 6.99 2.36
N ARG A 91 14.81 6.34 3.29
CA ARG A 91 15.96 5.51 2.93
C ARG A 91 15.58 4.26 2.15
N LEU A 92 14.49 3.59 2.52
CA LEU A 92 13.98 2.44 1.76
C LEU A 92 13.53 2.85 0.37
N HIS A 93 12.92 4.02 0.23
CA HIS A 93 12.53 4.56 -1.06
C HIS A 93 13.76 4.86 -1.93
N ALA A 94 14.76 5.52 -1.38
CA ALA A 94 16.01 5.82 -2.07
C ALA A 94 16.77 4.57 -2.53
N THR A 95 16.56 3.41 -1.88
CA THR A 95 17.16 2.13 -2.25
C THR A 95 16.22 1.22 -3.06
N GLY A 96 15.06 1.72 -3.50
CA GLY A 96 14.13 0.97 -4.37
C GLY A 96 13.28 -0.08 -3.65
N HIS A 97 13.15 0.02 -2.33
CA HIS A 97 12.39 -0.90 -1.49
C HIS A 97 11.11 -0.29 -0.93
N ALA A 98 10.84 0.99 -1.14
CA ALA A 98 9.56 1.58 -0.78
C ALA A 98 9.05 2.45 -1.92
N HIS A 99 7.75 2.36 -2.16
CA HIS A 99 7.11 3.04 -3.28
C HIS A 99 5.81 3.69 -2.85
N ALA A 100 5.44 4.75 -3.56
CA ALA A 100 4.19 5.45 -3.38
C ALA A 100 3.40 5.51 -4.69
N LEU A 101 2.08 5.41 -4.57
CA LEU A 101 1.14 5.79 -5.61
C LEU A 101 0.37 7.02 -5.16
N GLU A 102 0.33 8.01 -6.04
CA GLU A 102 -0.11 9.37 -5.76
C GLU A 102 -1.32 9.73 -6.62
N VAL A 103 -2.28 10.44 -6.02
CA VAL A 103 -3.46 10.99 -6.70
C VAL A 103 -3.39 12.50 -6.66
N TRP A 104 -3.15 13.10 -7.82
CA TRP A 104 -3.04 14.54 -7.99
C TRP A 104 -4.34 15.09 -8.59
N GLN A 105 -4.90 16.14 -8.00
CA GLN A 105 -6.12 16.78 -8.50
C GLN A 105 -6.07 18.27 -8.19
N ASP A 106 -6.54 19.11 -9.13
CA ASP A 106 -6.60 20.56 -9.01
C ASP A 106 -5.27 21.19 -8.58
N GLY A 107 -4.15 20.66 -9.09
CA GLY A 107 -2.80 21.14 -8.81
C GLY A 107 -2.19 20.66 -7.48
N GLY A 108 -2.89 19.85 -6.68
CA GLY A 108 -2.39 19.36 -5.39
C GLY A 108 -2.37 17.84 -5.27
N LEU A 109 -1.59 17.34 -4.30
CA LEU A 109 -1.59 15.94 -3.89
C LEU A 109 -2.81 15.69 -2.98
N THR A 110 -3.78 14.92 -3.46
CA THR A 110 -5.11 14.79 -2.82
C THR A 110 -5.39 13.41 -2.23
N GLY A 111 -4.52 12.44 -2.50
CA GLY A 111 -4.50 11.15 -1.85
C GLY A 111 -3.29 10.35 -2.29
N GLY A 112 -3.06 9.25 -1.61
CA GLY A 112 -1.97 8.35 -1.95
C GLY A 112 -1.87 7.20 -0.98
N VAL A 113 -1.09 6.21 -1.37
CA VAL A 113 -0.76 5.01 -0.59
C VAL A 113 0.72 4.75 -0.78
N PHE A 114 1.42 4.40 0.30
CA PHE A 114 2.80 3.95 0.22
C PHE A 114 2.96 2.59 0.87
N GLY A 115 4.00 1.88 0.45
CA GLY A 115 4.33 0.58 0.99
C GLY A 115 5.77 0.19 0.72
N VAL A 116 6.17 -0.91 1.33
CA VAL A 116 7.48 -1.53 1.16
C VAL A 116 7.36 -2.72 0.21
N THR A 117 8.38 -2.96 -0.60
CA THR A 117 8.47 -4.07 -1.55
C THR A 117 9.60 -5.02 -1.17
N LEU A 118 9.32 -6.32 -1.21
CA LEU A 118 10.33 -7.36 -1.05
C LEU A 118 9.91 -8.61 -1.82
N GLY A 119 10.72 -9.02 -2.81
CA GLY A 119 10.31 -10.03 -3.78
C GLY A 119 9.01 -9.62 -4.49
N ALA A 120 8.06 -10.53 -4.59
CA ALA A 120 6.71 -10.28 -5.12
C ALA A 120 5.68 -9.91 -4.02
N ALA A 121 6.13 -9.42 -2.86
CA ALA A 121 5.26 -8.94 -1.78
C ALA A 121 5.29 -7.40 -1.69
N PHE A 122 4.10 -6.81 -1.55
CA PHE A 122 3.91 -5.40 -1.24
C PHE A 122 3.26 -5.27 0.14
N PHE A 123 3.92 -4.59 1.06
CA PHE A 123 3.46 -4.32 2.42
C PHE A 123 2.91 -2.90 2.45
N GLY A 124 1.58 -2.75 2.39
CA GLY A 124 0.96 -1.42 2.37
C GLY A 124 1.00 -0.78 3.74
N GLU A 125 1.75 0.30 3.91
CA GLU A 125 2.00 0.88 5.24
C GLU A 125 0.88 1.81 5.68
N SER A 126 0.50 2.75 4.81
CA SER A 126 -0.58 3.69 5.09
C SER A 126 -1.07 4.34 3.81
N MET A 127 -2.24 4.96 3.91
CA MET A 127 -2.80 5.83 2.88
C MET A 127 -3.43 7.06 3.51
N PHE A 128 -3.69 8.06 2.69
CA PHE A 128 -4.40 9.27 3.07
C PHE A 128 -5.31 9.75 1.93
N SER A 129 -6.25 10.61 2.29
CA SER A 129 -7.20 11.22 1.36
C SER A 129 -7.59 12.60 1.88
N THR A 130 -7.41 13.64 1.08
CA THR A 130 -7.92 15.00 1.36
C THR A 130 -9.11 15.34 0.45
N ARG A 131 -9.41 14.49 -0.53
CA ARG A 131 -10.62 14.55 -1.36
C ARG A 131 -11.39 13.24 -1.33
N THR A 132 -12.69 13.35 -1.64
CA THR A 132 -13.57 12.19 -1.76
C THR A 132 -13.01 11.17 -2.75
N ASP A 133 -12.97 9.92 -2.33
CA ASP A 133 -12.48 8.76 -3.09
C ASP A 133 -10.99 8.76 -3.49
N ALA A 134 -10.19 9.77 -3.15
CA ALA A 134 -8.79 9.81 -3.60
C ALA A 134 -7.97 8.60 -3.13
N SER A 135 -8.07 8.17 -1.85
CA SER A 135 -7.41 6.94 -1.39
C SER A 135 -7.94 5.65 -2.04
N LYS A 136 -9.25 5.59 -2.36
CA LYS A 136 -9.85 4.44 -3.04
C LYS A 136 -9.40 4.34 -4.49
N ILE A 137 -9.30 5.48 -5.16
CA ILE A 137 -8.71 5.60 -6.49
C ILE A 137 -7.25 5.14 -6.42
N ALA A 138 -6.47 5.63 -5.45
CA ALA A 138 -5.09 5.22 -5.25
C ALA A 138 -4.97 3.69 -5.12
N LEU A 139 -5.80 3.06 -4.28
CA LEU A 139 -5.86 1.61 -4.14
C LEU A 139 -6.23 0.87 -5.43
N ALA A 140 -7.20 1.37 -6.20
CA ALA A 140 -7.59 0.74 -7.46
C ALA A 140 -6.42 0.66 -8.45
N TYR A 141 -5.70 1.78 -8.63
CA TYR A 141 -4.51 1.81 -9.48
C TYR A 141 -3.34 1.02 -8.89
N LEU A 142 -3.20 1.00 -7.55
CA LEU A 142 -2.16 0.23 -6.88
C LEU A 142 -2.36 -1.26 -7.14
N VAL A 143 -3.58 -1.79 -6.95
CA VAL A 143 -3.86 -3.21 -7.20
C VAL A 143 -3.59 -3.57 -8.66
N ASP A 144 -3.98 -2.72 -9.62
CA ASP A 144 -3.65 -2.97 -11.03
C ASP A 144 -2.14 -3.02 -11.25
N ARG A 145 -1.40 -2.01 -10.76
CA ARG A 145 0.05 -1.94 -10.85
C ARG A 145 0.71 -3.17 -10.25
N LEU A 146 0.33 -3.58 -9.05
CA LEU A 146 0.90 -4.75 -8.38
C LEU A 146 0.73 -6.02 -9.23
N ARG A 147 -0.45 -6.21 -9.83
CA ARG A 147 -0.69 -7.35 -10.72
C ARG A 147 0.17 -7.30 -11.98
N GLN A 148 0.23 -6.14 -12.64
CA GLN A 148 1.01 -5.98 -13.86
C GLN A 148 2.52 -6.08 -13.60
N ALA A 149 2.96 -5.73 -12.40
CA ALA A 149 4.35 -5.78 -11.95
C ALA A 149 4.81 -7.17 -11.47
N GLY A 150 3.91 -8.15 -11.39
CA GLY A 150 4.23 -9.52 -10.97
C GLY A 150 4.13 -9.79 -9.46
N PHE A 151 3.58 -8.85 -8.68
CA PHE A 151 3.32 -9.07 -7.25
C PHE A 151 2.22 -10.12 -7.05
N THR A 152 2.34 -10.89 -5.97
CA THR A 152 1.39 -11.95 -5.60
C THR A 152 0.81 -11.78 -4.21
N LEU A 153 1.41 -10.94 -3.37
CA LEU A 153 0.95 -10.67 -2.01
C LEU A 153 0.84 -9.16 -1.80
N PHE A 154 -0.35 -8.70 -1.41
CA PHE A 154 -0.55 -7.37 -0.86
C PHE A 154 -0.96 -7.53 0.61
N ASP A 155 0.01 -7.33 1.49
CA ASP A 155 -0.18 -7.30 2.95
C ASP A 155 -0.78 -5.96 3.36
N ALA A 156 -1.89 -6.02 4.08
CA ALA A 156 -2.59 -4.86 4.63
C ALA A 156 -2.56 -4.86 6.17
N GLN A 157 -1.73 -5.72 6.77
CA GLN A 157 -1.52 -5.94 8.20
C GLN A 157 -2.80 -6.32 8.97
N PHE A 158 -3.72 -5.37 9.15
CA PHE A 158 -5.00 -5.54 9.81
C PHE A 158 -6.16 -5.27 8.87
N LEU A 159 -7.22 -6.06 8.99
CA LEU A 159 -8.46 -5.76 8.30
C LEU A 159 -9.16 -4.58 8.97
N THR A 160 -9.52 -3.58 8.17
CA THR A 160 -10.37 -2.47 8.61
C THR A 160 -11.69 -2.51 7.85
N PRO A 161 -12.79 -1.92 8.37
CA PRO A 161 -14.05 -1.82 7.63
C PRO A 161 -13.88 -1.15 6.27
N HIS A 162 -12.99 -0.16 6.17
CA HIS A 162 -12.67 0.51 4.91
C HIS A 162 -12.07 -0.47 3.88
N LEU A 163 -11.03 -1.21 4.25
CA LEU A 163 -10.38 -2.18 3.36
C LEU A 163 -11.27 -3.38 3.06
N ALA A 164 -12.07 -3.83 4.03
CA ALA A 164 -13.06 -4.91 3.84
C ALA A 164 -14.06 -4.55 2.74
N SER A 165 -14.54 -3.28 2.71
CA SER A 165 -15.43 -2.80 1.65
C SER A 165 -14.80 -2.80 0.24
N LEU A 166 -13.48 -2.91 0.17
CA LEU A 166 -12.69 -2.97 -1.07
C LEU A 166 -12.19 -4.38 -1.38
N GLY A 167 -12.63 -5.40 -0.63
CA GLY A 167 -12.30 -6.81 -0.88
C GLY A 167 -11.15 -7.36 -0.02
N ALA A 168 -10.63 -6.60 0.93
CA ALA A 168 -9.65 -7.14 1.88
C ALA A 168 -10.30 -8.21 2.77
N ILE A 169 -9.50 -9.19 3.15
CA ILE A 169 -9.91 -10.31 4.01
C ILE A 169 -8.87 -10.54 5.10
N GLU A 170 -9.27 -11.25 6.15
CA GLU A 170 -8.31 -11.82 7.11
C GLU A 170 -8.06 -13.30 6.84
N ILE A 171 -6.79 -13.70 6.95
CA ILE A 171 -6.36 -15.09 6.88
C ILE A 171 -5.62 -15.50 8.15
N PRO A 172 -5.59 -16.80 8.50
CA PRO A 172 -4.76 -17.28 9.61
C PRO A 172 -3.28 -16.99 9.34
N ARG A 173 -2.53 -16.64 10.38
CA ARG A 173 -1.08 -16.40 10.30
C ARG A 173 -0.32 -17.45 9.49
N ALA A 174 -0.57 -18.74 9.73
CA ALA A 174 0.10 -19.81 9.00
C ALA A 174 -0.11 -19.74 7.48
N ALA A 175 -1.33 -19.41 7.03
CA ALA A 175 -1.62 -19.21 5.62
C ALA A 175 -0.91 -17.98 5.06
N TYR A 176 -0.83 -16.90 5.84
CA TYR A 176 -0.07 -15.70 5.46
C TYR A 176 1.42 -15.99 5.26
N HIS A 177 2.07 -16.69 6.20
CA HIS A 177 3.49 -17.04 6.04
C HIS A 177 3.76 -17.91 4.81
N ALA A 178 2.82 -18.81 4.45
CA ALA A 178 2.93 -19.59 3.23
C ALA A 178 2.89 -18.71 1.97
N LEU A 179 1.96 -17.74 1.91
CA LEU A 179 1.89 -16.76 0.82
C LEU A 179 3.13 -15.86 0.77
N LEU A 180 3.60 -15.41 1.93
CA LEU A 180 4.80 -14.59 2.05
C LEU A 180 6.03 -15.33 1.55
N ALA A 181 6.26 -16.57 2.00
CA ALA A 181 7.39 -17.37 1.54
C ALA A 181 7.38 -17.57 0.02
N ALA A 182 6.21 -17.83 -0.57
CA ALA A 182 6.05 -17.94 -2.01
C ALA A 182 6.31 -16.62 -2.75
N ALA A 183 5.87 -15.49 -2.19
CA ALA A 183 6.10 -14.17 -2.77
C ALA A 183 7.58 -13.76 -2.70
N LEU A 184 8.27 -14.05 -1.60
CA LEU A 184 9.70 -13.75 -1.42
C LEU A 184 10.61 -14.55 -2.37
N ALA A 185 10.16 -15.70 -2.85
CA ALA A 185 10.89 -16.52 -3.83
C ALA A 185 10.74 -16.03 -5.28
N ARG A 186 10.04 -14.92 -5.51
CA ARG A 186 9.78 -14.34 -6.83
C ARG A 186 10.26 -12.91 -6.89
N GLU A 187 10.53 -12.43 -8.10
CA GLU A 187 10.82 -11.03 -8.37
C GLU A 187 9.56 -10.36 -8.95
N ALA A 188 9.37 -9.10 -8.55
CA ALA A 188 8.37 -8.19 -9.08
C ALA A 188 9.00 -6.79 -9.12
N ASP A 189 8.58 -5.96 -10.06
CA ASP A 189 9.12 -4.61 -10.20
C ASP A 189 7.98 -3.60 -10.26
N PHE A 190 7.82 -2.86 -9.16
CA PHE A 190 6.79 -1.85 -9.00
C PHE A 190 6.86 -0.75 -10.07
N THR A 191 8.05 -0.48 -10.60
CA THR A 191 8.31 0.67 -11.48
C THR A 191 7.99 0.39 -12.94
N LEU A 192 7.97 -0.88 -13.38
CA LEU A 192 7.80 -1.24 -14.79
C LEU A 192 6.43 -0.89 -15.40
N PRO A 193 5.29 -1.12 -14.73
CA PRO A 193 4.00 -0.88 -15.39
C PRO A 193 3.77 0.60 -15.68
N GLU A 194 3.25 0.89 -16.86
CA GLU A 194 2.67 2.20 -17.14
C GLU A 194 1.37 2.39 -16.36
N VAL A 195 1.05 3.64 -16.02
CA VAL A 195 -0.25 3.97 -15.44
C VAL A 195 -1.32 3.77 -16.52
N PRO A 196 -2.29 2.85 -16.34
CA PRO A 196 -3.33 2.64 -17.34
C PRO A 196 -4.28 3.84 -17.40
N ASP A 197 -4.96 4.01 -18.52
CA ASP A 197 -6.10 4.92 -18.53
C ASP A 197 -7.29 4.33 -17.72
N PRO A 198 -8.21 5.17 -17.22
CA PRO A 198 -9.35 4.71 -16.41
C PRO A 198 -10.22 3.64 -17.05
N HIS A 199 -10.35 3.60 -18.39
CA HIS A 199 -11.12 2.56 -19.07
C HIS A 199 -10.41 1.20 -18.97
N SER A 200 -9.11 1.18 -19.32
CA SER A 200 -8.28 -0.02 -19.23
C SER A 200 -8.22 -0.57 -17.80
N LEU A 201 -8.07 0.30 -16.80
CA LEU A 201 -8.12 -0.07 -15.39
C LEU A 201 -9.42 -0.82 -15.04
N LEU A 202 -10.57 -0.21 -15.36
CA LEU A 202 -11.87 -0.76 -15.02
C LEU A 202 -12.14 -2.08 -15.74
N GLN A 203 -11.72 -2.21 -17.00
CA GLN A 203 -11.85 -3.43 -17.78
C GLN A 203 -11.08 -4.60 -17.13
N ARG A 204 -9.80 -4.39 -16.76
CA ARG A 204 -8.98 -5.41 -16.10
C ARG A 204 -9.57 -5.86 -14.76
N MET A 205 -10.09 -4.92 -13.99
CA MET A 205 -10.70 -5.21 -12.68
C MET A 205 -11.99 -6.02 -12.80
N THR A 206 -12.81 -5.78 -13.83
CA THR A 206 -14.02 -6.58 -14.07
C THR A 206 -13.75 -7.99 -14.58
N GLN A 207 -12.64 -8.23 -15.28
CA GLN A 207 -12.29 -9.56 -15.81
C GLN A 207 -11.81 -10.55 -14.73
N THR A 208 -11.71 -10.10 -13.49
CA THR A 208 -11.21 -10.91 -12.36
C THR A 208 -12.25 -11.14 -11.27
N SER A 209 -13.40 -10.45 -11.34
CA SER A 209 -14.51 -10.56 -10.37
C SER A 209 -15.48 -11.68 -10.73
#